data_AF-A0ABD0PDW1-F1
#
_entry.id   AF-A0ABD0PDW1-F1
#
_cell.length_a   1.000
_cell.length_b   1.000
_cell.length_c   1.000
_cell.angle_alpha   90.00
_cell.angle_beta   90.00
_cell.angle_gamma   90.00
#
_symmetry.space_group_name_H-M   'P 1'
#
loop_
_entity.id
_entity.type
_entity.pdbx_description
1 polymer ?
#
loop_
_entity_poly.entity_id
_entity_poly.type
_entity_poly.pdbx_seq_one_letter_code
_entity_poly.pdbx_strand_id
1 'polypeptide(L)'
;DLLSKLHHVNSNIKQGALVGLRELLSAQPTLIELHASAVLSEVAALFTDKDGSVRAAAVRLLRFIAQCIPAERVAPFFPLLSAHLTCAMTHISEAIQEDALRVLDALLEHYPGLLSQRHTVLLTNFLELISQKRKSGTGQDKSGKGGFALTISTSRKVTAQQWRLTVLL
;
A
#
# COMPACT_ATOMS: atom_id res chain seq x y z
N ASP A 1 23.84 -3.06 -9.96
CA ASP A 1 22.91 -2.16 -9.27
C ASP A 1 21.68 -2.96 -8.78
N LEU A 2 21.08 -2.60 -7.64
CA LEU A 2 19.91 -3.26 -7.06
C LEU A 2 18.60 -2.66 -7.58
N LEU A 3 18.54 -1.34 -7.79
CA LEU A 3 17.34 -0.68 -8.31
C LEU A 3 17.05 -1.13 -9.74
N SER A 4 18.08 -1.26 -10.59
CA SER A 4 17.91 -1.80 -11.94
C SER A 4 17.30 -3.21 -11.99
N LYS A 5 17.50 -4.03 -10.94
CA LYS A 5 16.95 -5.40 -10.86
C LYS A 5 15.45 -5.42 -10.55
N LEU A 6 14.86 -4.32 -10.08
CA LEU A 6 13.41 -4.21 -9.81
C LEU A 6 12.57 -4.23 -11.10
N HIS A 7 13.18 -3.87 -12.24
CA HIS A 7 12.57 -3.92 -13.57
C HIS A 7 12.66 -5.30 -14.25
N HIS A 8 13.32 -6.27 -13.61
CA HIS A 8 13.56 -7.58 -14.22
C HIS A 8 12.28 -8.43 -14.29
N VAL A 9 12.05 -9.16 -15.39
CA VAL A 9 10.79 -9.93 -15.59
C VAL A 9 10.58 -11.04 -14.54
N ASN A 10 11.66 -11.61 -14.01
CA ASN A 10 11.65 -12.65 -12.97
C ASN A 10 11.37 -12.07 -11.56
N SER A 11 10.25 -12.47 -10.97
CA SER A 11 9.81 -12.08 -9.63
C SER A 11 10.83 -12.38 -8.52
N ASN A 12 11.52 -13.53 -8.59
CA ASN A 12 12.52 -13.90 -7.59
C ASN A 12 13.71 -12.94 -7.58
N ILE A 13 14.08 -12.43 -8.76
CA ILE A 13 15.16 -11.43 -8.89
C ILE A 13 14.71 -10.09 -8.29
N LYS A 14 13.47 -9.66 -8.57
CA LYS A 14 12.91 -8.45 -7.96
C LYS A 14 12.82 -8.57 -6.44
N GLN A 15 12.30 -9.68 -5.94
CA GLN A 15 12.17 -9.94 -4.51
C GLN A 15 13.53 -9.96 -3.82
N GLY A 16 14.51 -10.66 -4.39
CA GLY A 16 15.89 -10.68 -3.88
C GLY A 16 16.51 -9.28 -3.90
N ALA A 17 16.24 -8.47 -4.92
CA ALA A 17 16.68 -7.08 -4.98
C ALA A 17 16.05 -6.22 -3.87
N LEU A 18 14.76 -6.35 -3.59
CA LEU A 18 14.08 -5.66 -2.49
C LEU A 18 14.64 -6.04 -1.12
N VAL A 19 14.94 -7.33 -0.90
CA VAL A 19 15.58 -7.80 0.33
C VAL A 19 16.98 -7.21 0.46
N GLY A 20 17.79 -7.29 -0.60
CA GLY A 20 19.13 -6.70 -0.62
C GLY A 20 19.13 -5.18 -0.44
N LEU A 21 18.13 -4.48 -0.99
CA LEU A 21 17.93 -3.04 -0.75
C LEU A 21 17.67 -2.76 0.72
N ARG A 22 16.79 -3.53 1.36
CA ARG A 22 16.52 -3.39 2.80
C ARG A 22 17.78 -3.62 3.64
N GLU A 23 18.54 -4.66 3.33
CA GLU A 23 19.80 -4.97 4.03
C GLU A 23 20.83 -3.85 3.87
N LEU A 24 21.01 -3.36 2.63
CA LEU A 24 21.93 -2.26 2.33
C LEU A 24 21.55 -0.97 3.09
N LEU A 25 20.28 -0.60 3.04
CA LEU A 25 19.77 0.60 3.71
C LEU A 25 19.80 0.47 5.24
N SER A 26 19.68 -0.76 5.77
CA SER A 26 19.86 -1.04 7.20
C SER A 26 21.32 -0.89 7.62
N ALA A 27 22.26 -1.34 6.78
CA ALA A 27 23.69 -1.22 7.05
C ALA A 27 24.20 0.22 6.90
N GLN A 28 23.61 1.01 5.99
CA GLN A 28 24.00 2.39 5.74
C GLN A 28 22.78 3.33 5.67
N PRO A 29 22.20 3.73 6.82
CA PRO A 29 20.99 4.56 6.87
C PRO A 29 21.12 5.91 6.15
N THR A 30 22.32 6.47 6.06
CA THR A 30 22.56 7.74 5.34
C THR A 30 22.22 7.65 3.84
N LEU A 31 22.26 6.45 3.24
CA LEU A 31 21.86 6.25 1.84
C LEU A 31 20.35 6.41 1.63
N ILE A 32 19.56 6.18 2.68
CA ILE A 32 18.10 6.31 2.61
C ILE A 32 17.74 7.76 2.24
N GLU A 33 18.32 8.74 2.93
CA GLU A 33 18.03 10.15 2.66
C GLU A 33 18.62 10.63 1.33
N LEU A 34 19.83 10.17 0.99
CA LEU A 34 20.51 10.55 -0.25
C LEU A 34 19.77 10.06 -1.50
N HIS A 35 19.17 8.87 -1.42
CA HIS A 35 18.51 8.21 -2.55
C HIS A 35 16.99 8.07 -2.37
N ALA A 36 16.39 8.80 -1.42
CA ALA A 36 14.97 8.69 -1.08
C ALA A 36 14.05 8.78 -2.31
N SER A 37 14.31 9.75 -3.19
CA SER A 37 13.52 9.93 -4.42
C SER A 37 13.53 8.67 -5.31
N ALA A 38 14.71 8.10 -5.56
CA ALA A 38 14.86 6.95 -6.44
C ALA A 38 14.23 5.70 -5.80
N VAL A 39 14.56 5.45 -4.53
CA VAL A 39 14.06 4.28 -3.81
C VAL A 39 12.53 4.33 -3.65
N LEU A 40 11.96 5.46 -3.22
CA LEU A 40 10.51 5.60 -3.06
C LEU A 40 9.78 5.44 -4.39
N SER A 41 10.31 5.99 -5.48
CA SER A 41 9.69 5.87 -6.81
C SER A 41 9.65 4.42 -7.28
N GLU A 42 10.79 3.72 -7.16
CA GLU A 42 10.90 2.31 -7.55
C GLU A 42 10.04 1.38 -6.68
N VAL A 43 10.00 1.61 -5.37
CA VAL A 43 9.16 0.84 -4.46
C VAL A 43 7.67 1.08 -4.72
N ALA A 44 7.26 2.32 -5.02
CA ALA A 44 5.87 2.66 -5.31
C ALA A 44 5.36 1.98 -6.59
N ALA A 45 6.20 1.90 -7.62
CA ALA A 45 5.86 1.20 -8.87
C ALA A 45 5.53 -0.29 -8.66
N LEU A 46 6.09 -0.91 -7.62
CA LEU A 46 5.88 -2.32 -7.30
C LEU A 46 4.59 -2.60 -6.52
N PHE A 47 3.81 -1.59 -6.13
CA PHE A 47 2.52 -1.80 -5.47
C PHE A 47 1.51 -2.54 -6.36
N THR A 48 1.68 -2.44 -7.67
CA THR A 48 0.86 -3.12 -8.68
C THR A 48 1.61 -4.25 -9.37
N ASP A 49 2.72 -4.74 -8.82
CA ASP A 49 3.43 -5.88 -9.40
C ASP A 49 2.50 -7.09 -9.49
N LYS A 50 2.57 -7.84 -10.59
CA LYS A 50 1.76 -9.04 -10.81
C LYS A 50 1.99 -10.11 -9.73
N ASP A 51 3.20 -10.15 -9.16
CA ASP A 51 3.60 -11.15 -8.18
C ASP A 51 3.37 -10.67 -6.75
N GLY A 52 2.56 -11.43 -5.99
CA GLY A 52 2.23 -11.09 -4.60
C GLY A 52 3.44 -11.10 -3.67
N SER A 53 4.46 -11.91 -3.94
CA SER A 53 5.68 -11.95 -3.11
C SER A 53 6.51 -10.67 -3.28
N VAL A 54 6.52 -10.10 -4.49
CA VAL A 54 7.18 -8.82 -4.80
C VAL A 54 6.42 -7.68 -4.14
N ARG A 55 5.09 -7.64 -4.26
CA ARG A 55 4.25 -6.63 -3.56
C ARG A 55 4.47 -6.67 -2.05
N ALA A 56 4.46 -7.86 -1.45
CA ALA A 56 4.70 -8.03 -0.02
C ALA A 56 6.11 -7.56 0.41
N ALA A 57 7.13 -7.82 -0.42
CA ALA A 57 8.48 -7.32 -0.18
C ALA A 57 8.58 -5.79 -0.32
N ALA A 58 7.88 -5.20 -1.28
CA ALA A 58 7.81 -3.75 -1.47
C ALA A 58 7.16 -3.06 -0.26
N VAL A 59 6.05 -3.60 0.26
CA VAL A 59 5.40 -3.09 1.48
C VAL A 59 6.34 -3.16 2.69
N ARG A 60 7.08 -4.27 2.86
CA ARG A 60 8.06 -4.40 3.96
C ARG A 60 9.18 -3.36 3.85
N LEU A 61 9.69 -3.13 2.64
CA LEU A 61 10.71 -2.12 2.41
C LEU A 61 10.17 -0.70 2.63
N LEU A 62 8.95 -0.41 2.18
CA LEU A 62 8.26 0.86 2.43
C LEU A 62 8.15 1.15 3.93
N ARG A 63 7.68 0.20 4.73
CA ARG A 63 7.60 0.36 6.20
C ARG A 63 8.95 0.63 6.82
N PHE A 64 9.97 -0.11 6.40
CA PHE A 64 11.34 0.11 6.89
C PHE A 64 11.83 1.52 6.57
N ILE A 65 11.69 1.97 5.32
CA ILE A 65 12.05 3.34 4.92
C ILE A 65 11.26 4.37 5.72
N ALA A 66 9.97 4.09 5.96
CA ALA A 66 9.09 5.01 6.65
C ALA A 66 9.45 5.21 8.13
N GLN A 67 10.05 4.20 8.75
CA GLN A 67 10.62 4.28 10.10
C GLN A 67 11.91 5.10 10.16
N CYS A 68 12.62 5.23 9.03
CA CYS A 68 13.91 5.90 8.96
C CYS A 68 13.82 7.36 8.49
N ILE A 69 12.80 7.74 7.72
CA ILE A 69 12.68 9.08 7.13
C ILE A 69 11.51 9.85 7.74
N PRO A 70 11.72 11.08 8.26
CA PRO A 70 10.64 11.92 8.77
C PRO A 70 9.73 12.44 7.64
N ALA A 71 8.49 12.78 7.99
CA ALA A 71 7.44 13.15 7.03
C ALA A 71 7.85 14.32 6.12
N GLU A 72 8.57 15.32 6.64
CA GLU A 72 9.02 16.51 5.92
C GLU A 72 9.90 16.16 4.72
N ARG A 73 10.69 15.10 4.84
CA ARG A 73 11.59 14.62 3.79
C ARG A 73 10.88 13.75 2.76
N VAL A 74 9.78 13.09 3.16
CA VAL A 74 8.92 12.33 2.25
C VAL A 74 7.90 13.21 1.53
N ALA A 75 7.52 14.35 2.12
CA ALA A 75 6.48 15.25 1.61
C ALA A 75 6.59 15.57 0.11
N PRO A 76 7.78 15.87 -0.47
CA PRO A 76 7.92 16.14 -1.90
C PRO A 76 7.57 14.94 -2.80
N PHE A 77 7.71 13.72 -2.29
CA PHE A 77 7.49 12.46 -3.02
C PHE A 77 6.13 11.81 -2.70
N PHE A 78 5.45 12.29 -1.65
CA PHE A 78 4.14 11.77 -1.25
C PHE A 78 3.06 11.82 -2.36
N PRO A 79 3.02 12.84 -3.25
CA PRO A 79 2.12 12.80 -4.41
C PRO A 79 2.29 11.55 -5.28
N LEU A 80 3.53 11.10 -5.48
CA LEU A 80 3.84 9.90 -6.26
C LEU A 80 3.39 8.63 -5.52
N LEU A 81 3.69 8.52 -4.23
CA LEU A 81 3.23 7.39 -3.40
C LEU A 81 1.69 7.28 -3.41
N SER A 82 1.00 8.41 -3.26
CA SER A 82 -0.46 8.47 -3.27
C SER A 82 -1.06 8.09 -4.63
N ALA A 83 -0.41 8.47 -5.74
CA ALA A 83 -0.84 8.08 -7.08
C ALA A 83 -0.72 6.56 -7.29
N HIS A 84 0.42 5.97 -6.96
CA HIS A 84 0.61 4.51 -7.06
C HIS A 84 -0.33 3.74 -6.13
N LEU A 85 -0.56 4.23 -4.91
CA LEU A 85 -1.54 3.64 -4.01
C LEU A 85 -2.95 3.70 -4.60
N THR A 86 -3.34 4.84 -5.17
CA THR A 86 -4.65 4.99 -5.85
C THR A 86 -4.78 3.99 -6.98
N CYS A 87 -3.77 3.87 -7.85
CA CYS A 87 -3.75 2.87 -8.92
C CYS A 87 -3.89 1.44 -8.39
N ALA A 88 -3.23 1.11 -7.28
CA ALA A 88 -3.33 -0.22 -6.66
C ALA A 88 -4.72 -0.47 -6.05
N MET A 89 -5.33 0.55 -5.41
CA MET A 89 -6.67 0.44 -4.84
C MET A 89 -7.76 0.32 -5.90
N THR A 90 -7.59 0.92 -7.08
CA THR A 90 -8.56 0.80 -8.19
C THR A 90 -8.15 -0.26 -9.20
N HIS A 91 -7.17 -1.11 -8.89
CA HIS A 91 -6.62 -2.08 -9.83
C HIS A 91 -7.65 -3.19 -10.14
N ILE A 92 -7.65 -3.73 -11.37
CA ILE A 92 -8.60 -4.78 -11.78
C ILE A 92 -8.44 -6.12 -11.03
N SER A 93 -7.32 -6.33 -10.36
CA SER A 93 -7.02 -7.55 -9.61
C SER A 93 -7.32 -7.36 -8.14
N GLU A 94 -8.25 -8.14 -7.59
CA GLU A 94 -8.61 -8.10 -6.16
C GLU A 94 -7.40 -8.34 -5.25
N ALA A 95 -6.48 -9.22 -5.63
CA ALA A 95 -5.27 -9.48 -4.83
C ALA A 95 -4.37 -8.23 -4.71
N ILE A 96 -4.28 -7.41 -5.77
CA ILE A 96 -3.55 -6.13 -5.75
C ILE A 96 -4.31 -5.11 -4.90
N GLN A 97 -5.63 -5.04 -5.03
CA GLN A 97 -6.46 -4.17 -4.19
C GLN A 97 -6.31 -4.49 -2.70
N GLU A 98 -6.32 -5.78 -2.33
CA GLU A 98 -6.13 -6.22 -0.94
C GLU A 98 -4.74 -5.86 -0.41
N ASP A 99 -3.69 -6.00 -1.23
CA ASP A 99 -2.33 -5.60 -0.85
C ASP A 99 -2.17 -4.08 -0.76
N ALA A 100 -2.92 -3.30 -1.55
CA ALA A 100 -2.94 -1.85 -1.47
C ALA A 100 -3.39 -1.35 -0.08
N LEU A 101 -4.25 -2.10 0.61
CA LEU A 101 -4.65 -1.78 1.98
C LEU A 101 -3.47 -1.89 2.97
N ARG A 102 -2.50 -2.77 2.71
CA ARG A 102 -1.28 -2.88 3.53
C ARG A 102 -0.31 -1.71 3.30
N VAL A 103 -0.32 -1.15 2.10
CA VAL A 103 0.39 0.11 1.77
C VAL A 103 -0.30 1.27 2.48
N LEU A 104 -1.63 1.37 2.37
CA LEU A 104 -2.42 2.40 3.04
C LEU A 104 -2.18 2.40 4.55
N ASP A 105 -2.17 1.22 5.18
CA ASP A 105 -1.83 1.02 6.59
C ASP A 105 -0.45 1.60 6.94
N ALA A 106 0.58 1.22 6.18
CA ALA A 106 1.94 1.72 6.40
C ALA A 106 2.05 3.25 6.30
N LEU A 107 1.31 3.86 5.36
CA LEU A 107 1.31 5.32 5.21
C LEU A 107 0.49 6.02 6.30
N LEU A 108 -0.58 5.41 6.80
CA LEU A 108 -1.34 5.92 7.95
C LEU A 108 -0.52 5.85 9.24
N GLU A 109 0.22 4.76 9.44
CA GLU A 109 1.07 4.54 10.61
C GLU A 109 2.21 5.59 10.70
N HIS A 110 2.88 5.87 9.59
CA HIS A 110 4.07 6.71 9.59
C HIS A 110 3.86 8.15 9.08
N TYR A 111 2.88 8.37 8.20
CA TYR A 111 2.66 9.66 7.52
C TYR A 111 1.20 10.14 7.55
N PRO A 112 0.50 10.11 8.70
CA PRO A 112 -0.92 10.46 8.76
C PRO A 112 -1.19 11.90 8.32
N GLY A 113 -0.28 12.84 8.65
CA GLY A 113 -0.40 14.24 8.24
C GLY A 113 -0.35 14.43 6.73
N LEU A 114 0.55 13.74 6.02
CA LEU A 114 0.64 13.81 4.56
C LEU A 114 -0.57 13.15 3.88
N LEU A 115 -1.03 12.03 4.45
CA LEU A 115 -2.19 11.31 3.93
C LEU A 115 -3.47 12.13 4.06
N SER A 116 -3.64 12.84 5.18
CA SER A 116 -4.79 13.71 5.43
C SER A 116 -4.94 14.82 4.40
N GLN A 117 -3.87 15.28 3.75
CA GLN A 117 -3.94 16.30 2.70
C GLN A 117 -4.58 15.78 1.40
N ARG A 118 -4.68 14.45 1.22
CA ARG A 118 -5.24 13.79 0.04
C ARG A 118 -6.43 12.88 0.37
N HIS A 119 -7.05 13.13 1.53
CA HIS A 119 -8.09 12.29 2.10
C HIS A 119 -9.27 12.02 1.15
N THR A 120 -9.71 13.00 0.35
CA THR A 120 -10.90 12.84 -0.50
C THR A 120 -10.76 11.68 -1.48
N VAL A 121 -9.63 11.56 -2.17
CA VAL A 121 -9.41 10.49 -3.16
C VAL A 121 -9.17 9.15 -2.46
N LEU A 122 -8.28 9.12 -1.48
CA LEU A 122 -7.91 7.88 -0.79
C LEU A 122 -9.05 7.29 0.04
N LEU A 123 -9.82 8.11 0.75
CA LEU A 123 -10.99 7.65 1.50
C LEU A 123 -12.11 7.18 0.58
N THR A 124 -12.35 7.87 -0.54
CA THR A 124 -13.37 7.43 -1.51
C THR A 124 -13.00 6.06 -2.06
N ASN A 125 -11.76 5.87 -2.53
CA ASN A 125 -11.29 4.59 -3.03
C ASN A 125 -11.33 3.50 -1.95
N PHE A 126 -10.94 3.83 -0.72
CA PHE A 126 -11.00 2.89 0.41
C PHE A 126 -12.43 2.46 0.70
N LEU A 127 -13.36 3.41 0.80
CA LEU A 127 -14.78 3.15 1.06
C LEU A 127 -15.40 2.32 -0.06
N GLU A 128 -15.06 2.59 -1.32
CA GLU A 128 -15.48 1.77 -2.45
C GLU A 128 -14.95 0.34 -2.33
N LEU A 129 -13.66 0.14 -2.03
CA LEU A 129 -13.07 -1.19 -1.87
C LEU A 129 -13.77 -2.03 -0.79
N ILE A 130 -14.01 -1.44 0.38
CA ILE A 130 -14.66 -2.17 1.47
C ILE A 130 -16.17 -2.33 1.27
N SER A 131 -16.81 -1.44 0.48
CA SER A 131 -18.23 -1.52 0.15
C SER A 131 -18.53 -2.50 -1.00
N GLN A 132 -17.65 -2.62 -2.00
CA GLN A 132 -17.87 -3.44 -3.21
C GLN A 132 -17.72 -4.95 -2.97
N LYS A 133 -17.13 -5.37 -1.85
CA LYS A 133 -16.95 -6.79 -1.48
C LYS A 133 -18.27 -7.56 -1.24
N ARG A 134 -19.44 -6.97 -1.56
CA ARG A 134 -20.77 -7.59 -1.51
C ARG A 134 -21.36 -8.04 -2.85
N LYS A 135 -20.73 -7.84 -4.01
CA LYS A 135 -21.28 -8.32 -5.31
C LYS A 135 -20.86 -9.74 -5.68
N SER A 136 -21.01 -10.69 -4.76
CA SER A 136 -20.95 -12.14 -5.06
C SER A 136 -22.06 -12.90 -4.31
N GLY A 137 -23.30 -12.51 -4.58
CA GLY A 137 -24.48 -13.14 -4.00
C GLY A 137 -25.76 -12.44 -4.46
N THR A 138 -26.34 -12.97 -5.54
CA THR A 138 -27.78 -12.98 -5.87
C THR A 138 -28.63 -11.75 -5.52
N GLY A 139 -29.21 -11.12 -6.54
CA GLY A 139 -30.48 -10.40 -6.40
C GLY A 139 -30.44 -8.93 -6.80
N GLN A 140 -31.25 -8.60 -7.79
CA GLN A 140 -31.73 -7.25 -8.12
C GLN A 140 -31.94 -6.37 -6.88
N ASP A 141 -31.36 -5.18 -6.88
CA ASP A 141 -32.10 -3.97 -6.54
C ASP A 141 -31.47 -2.74 -7.19
N LYS A 142 -32.23 -2.15 -8.12
CA LYS A 142 -31.96 -0.86 -8.76
C LYS A 142 -32.79 0.19 -8.03
N SER A 143 -32.23 0.86 -7.02
CA SER A 143 -32.76 2.16 -6.59
C SER A 143 -31.78 2.92 -5.69
N GLY A 144 -31.68 4.23 -5.92
CA GLY A 144 -31.23 5.21 -4.93
C GLY A 144 -29.72 5.43 -4.83
N LYS A 145 -29.32 6.71 -4.97
CA LYS A 145 -27.99 7.28 -4.66
C LYS A 145 -27.19 6.41 -3.68
N GLY A 146 -26.11 5.80 -4.19
CA GLY A 146 -25.34 4.75 -3.53
C GLY A 146 -24.79 5.18 -2.17
N GLY A 147 -25.49 4.79 -1.11
CA GLY A 147 -24.94 4.81 0.23
C GLY A 147 -23.87 3.73 0.35
N PHE A 148 -22.72 4.08 0.94
CA PHE A 148 -21.71 3.10 1.34
C PHE A 148 -22.28 2.21 2.44
N ALA A 149 -22.71 0.99 2.09
CA ALA A 149 -23.24 0.03 3.05
C ALA A 149 -22.09 -0.80 3.63
N LEU A 150 -21.48 -0.33 4.72
CA LEU A 150 -20.49 -1.08 5.48
C LEU A 150 -21.16 -2.28 6.15
N THR A 151 -21.10 -3.45 5.52
CA THR A 151 -21.75 -4.66 6.05
C THR A 151 -20.68 -5.60 6.54
N ILE A 152 -20.62 -5.79 7.86
CA ILE A 152 -19.66 -6.68 8.51
C ILE A 152 -20.19 -8.11 8.43
N SER A 153 -19.75 -8.89 7.44
CA SER A 153 -19.89 -10.34 7.48
C SER A 153 -18.80 -10.91 8.37
N THR A 154 -19.18 -11.43 9.54
CA THR A 154 -18.34 -12.15 10.52
C THR A 154 -17.83 -13.51 10.03
N SER A 155 -17.63 -13.68 8.72
CA SER A 155 -17.10 -14.90 8.10
C SER A 155 -15.74 -14.61 7.46
N ARG A 156 -14.75 -14.26 8.27
CA ARG A 156 -13.34 -14.56 7.99
C ARG A 156 -12.58 -14.54 9.31
N LYS A 157 -12.00 -15.69 9.65
CA LYS A 157 -11.25 -15.92 10.88
C LYS A 157 -10.20 -14.81 11.06
N VAL A 158 -10.36 -14.03 12.14
CA VAL A 158 -9.33 -13.41 12.98
C VAL A 158 -8.72 -12.03 12.59
N THR A 159 -8.85 -11.49 11.37
CA THR A 159 -8.14 -10.21 11.06
C THR A 159 -8.86 -8.93 11.52
N ALA A 160 -10.19 -8.86 11.41
CA ALA A 160 -10.93 -7.62 11.71
C ALA A 160 -10.99 -7.27 13.21
N GLN A 161 -10.96 -8.28 14.09
CA GLN A 161 -10.91 -8.05 15.54
C GLN A 161 -9.51 -7.67 16.01
N GLN A 162 -8.46 -8.25 15.44
CA GLN A 162 -7.08 -7.84 15.71
C GLN A 162 -6.84 -6.39 15.29
N TRP A 163 -7.34 -6.01 14.10
CA TRP A 163 -7.25 -4.62 13.64
C TRP A 163 -7.92 -3.62 14.59
N ARG A 164 -9.09 -3.97 15.13
CA ARG A 164 -9.79 -3.11 16.10
C ARG A 164 -9.01 -2.90 17.38
N LEU A 165 -8.33 -3.94 17.88
CA LEU A 165 -7.48 -3.81 19.06
C LEU A 165 -6.25 -2.93 18.80
N THR A 166 -5.76 -2.85 17.57
CA THR A 166 -4.61 -2.00 17.21
C THR A 166 -4.99 -0.54 16.97
N VAL A 167 -6.23 -0.26 16.59
CA VAL A 167 -6.67 1.11 16.25
C VAL A 167 -7.40 1.82 17.40
N LEU A 168 -8.03 1.08 18.32
CA LEU A 168 -8.84 1.64 19.40
C LEU A 168 -8.18 1.60 20.79
N LEU A 169 -6.99 1.01 20.90
CA LEU A 169 -6.11 1.07 22.07
C LEU A 169 -4.80 1.76 21.66
#